data_AF-A0A6N7W928-F1
#
_entry.id   AF-A0A6N7W928-F1
#
_cell.length_a   1.000
_cell.length_b   1.000
_cell.length_c   1.000
_cell.angle_alpha   90.00
_cell.angle_beta   90.00
_cell.angle_gamma   90.00
#
_symmetry.space_group_name_H-M   'P 1'
#
loop_
_entity.id
_entity.type
_entity.pdbx_description
1 polymer ?
#
loop_
_entity_poly.entity_id
_entity_poly.type
_entity_poly.pdbx_seq_one_letter_code
_entity_poly.pdbx_strand_id
1 'polypeptide(L)'
;MRVLTVRQPHAWAIIGIVDLVDVHPSGNFQHPCGCNTKWRLRTGYHLVLANPRALKTPIPYTGALGLRTITDPSVLRELEVIE
;
A
#
# COMPACT_ATOMS: atom_id res chain seq x y z
N MET A 1 -10.84 0.65 -0.34
CA MET A 1 -9.52 1.19 -0.73
C MET A 1 -8.42 0.89 0.30
N ARG A 2 -7.18 0.57 -0.10
CA ARG A 2 -6.05 0.26 0.81
C ARG A 2 -4.79 1.05 0.39
N VAL A 3 -4.04 1.60 1.35
CA VAL A 3 -2.98 2.61 1.15
C VAL A 3 -1.62 2.07 1.58
N LEU A 4 -0.56 2.37 0.82
CA LEU A 4 0.86 2.13 1.18
C LEU A 4 1.61 3.45 1.30
N THR A 5 2.47 3.58 2.32
CA THR A 5 3.27 4.79 2.58
C THR A 5 4.76 4.52 2.32
N VAL A 6 5.49 5.47 1.70
CA VAL A 6 6.96 5.46 1.52
C VAL A 6 7.57 6.68 2.23
N ARG A 7 8.81 6.56 2.73
CA ARG A 7 9.50 7.55 3.59
C ARG A 7 10.19 8.66 2.76
N GLN A 8 9.80 9.91 2.96
CA GLN A 8 10.51 11.13 2.53
C GLN A 8 11.08 11.88 3.76
N PRO A 9 12.15 12.69 3.61
CA PRO A 9 13.00 13.06 4.75
C PRO A 9 12.40 14.00 5.80
N HIS A 10 11.21 14.59 5.61
CA HIS A 10 10.66 15.56 6.58
C HIS A 10 9.16 15.46 6.89
N ALA A 11 8.43 14.49 6.35
CA ALA A 11 7.04 14.26 6.77
C ALA A 11 6.59 12.83 6.46
N TRP A 12 5.93 12.19 7.43
CA TRP A 12 5.10 11.03 7.17
C TRP A 12 3.95 11.45 6.28
N ALA A 13 3.70 10.72 5.19
CA ALA A 13 2.64 11.07 4.26
C ALA A 13 2.03 9.84 3.60
N ILE A 14 0.77 9.99 3.21
CA ILE A 14 0.13 9.13 2.23
C ILE A 14 0.51 9.65 0.84
N ILE A 15 0.99 8.74 -0.02
CA ILE A 15 1.53 9.08 -1.35
C ILE A 15 0.75 8.46 -2.51
N GLY A 16 -0.22 7.59 -2.22
CA GLY A 16 -1.00 6.92 -3.24
C GLY A 16 -1.85 5.79 -2.67
N ILE A 17 -2.60 5.18 -3.57
CA ILE A 17 -3.50 4.07 -3.30
C ILE A 17 -3.17 2.89 -4.22
N VAL A 18 -3.52 1.69 -3.77
CA VAL A 18 -3.43 0.46 -4.54
C VAL A 18 -4.64 -0.41 -4.25
N ASP A 19 -4.96 -1.29 -5.18
CA ASP A 19 -5.93 -2.36 -4.94
C ASP A 19 -5.20 -3.57 -4.35
N LEU A 20 -5.58 -4.01 -3.16
CA LEU A 20 -5.13 -5.29 -2.63
C LEU A 20 -6.03 -6.38 -3.22
N VAL A 21 -5.51 -7.11 -4.19
CA VAL A 21 -6.28 -8.09 -4.99
C VAL A 21 -6.11 -9.53 -4.51
N ASP A 22 -5.03 -9.83 -3.78
CA ASP A 22 -4.79 -11.17 -3.20
C ASP A 22 -3.77 -11.11 -2.05
N VAL A 23 -3.74 -12.17 -1.22
CA VAL A 23 -2.78 -12.38 -0.13
C VAL A 23 -2.38 -13.85 -0.08
N HIS A 24 -1.08 -14.15 -0.11
CA HIS A 24 -0.61 -15.54 -0.09
C HIS A 24 0.67 -15.72 0.74
N PRO A 25 0.96 -16.93 1.25
CA PRO A 25 2.21 -17.21 1.92
C PRO A 25 3.38 -17.21 0.92
N SER A 26 4.56 -16.80 1.41
CA SER A 26 5.80 -16.70 0.63
C SER A 26 6.30 -18.01 0.00
N GLY A 27 5.89 -19.17 0.54
CA GLY A 27 6.25 -20.49 0.04
C GLY A 27 5.46 -20.97 -1.17
N ASN A 28 4.46 -20.22 -1.63
CA ASN A 28 3.68 -20.59 -2.82
C ASN A 28 4.38 -20.14 -4.11
N PHE A 29 5.42 -20.88 -4.52
CA PHE A 29 6.26 -20.54 -5.68
C PHE A 29 5.54 -20.63 -7.03
N GLN A 30 4.40 -21.33 -7.08
CA GLN A 30 3.53 -21.43 -8.26
C GLN A 30 2.47 -20.32 -8.32
N HIS A 31 2.46 -19.39 -7.36
CA HIS A 31 1.46 -18.32 -7.33
C HIS A 31 1.66 -17.33 -8.49
N PRO A 32 0.62 -16.99 -9.27
CA PRO A 32 0.75 -16.23 -10.52
C PRO A 32 1.07 -14.74 -10.32
N CYS A 33 1.16 -14.25 -9.08
CA CYS A 33 1.40 -12.84 -8.76
C CYS A 33 2.80 -12.31 -9.11
N GLY A 34 3.72 -13.15 -9.62
CA GLY A 34 5.05 -12.72 -10.01
C GLY A 34 5.98 -12.35 -8.84
N CYS A 35 5.66 -12.75 -7.60
CA CYS A 35 6.47 -12.47 -6.41
C CYS A 35 7.86 -13.14 -6.40
N ASN A 36 8.24 -13.89 -7.44
CA ASN A 36 9.56 -14.49 -7.64
C ASN A 36 10.69 -13.47 -7.93
N THR A 37 10.55 -12.21 -7.48
CA THR A 37 11.57 -11.18 -7.65
C THR A 37 12.64 -11.25 -6.55
N LYS A 38 13.81 -10.65 -6.80
CA LYS A 38 14.90 -10.55 -5.79
C LYS A 38 14.56 -9.67 -4.58
N TRP A 39 13.49 -8.88 -4.67
CA TRP A 39 13.05 -7.96 -3.62
C TRP A 39 12.07 -8.58 -2.63
N ARG A 40 11.63 -9.82 -2.91
CA ARG A 40 10.73 -10.57 -2.05
C ARG A 40 11.40 -10.96 -0.73
N LEU A 41 10.64 -10.83 0.37
CA LEU A 41 10.93 -11.56 1.60
C LEU A 41 10.53 -13.04 1.44
N ARG A 42 11.45 -13.97 1.72
CA ARG A 42 11.23 -15.44 1.55
C ARG A 42 10.38 -16.07 2.66
N THR A 43 9.92 -15.28 3.61
CA THR A 43 9.11 -15.71 4.75
C THR A 43 7.88 -14.80 4.90
N GLY A 44 6.89 -15.24 5.67
CA GLY A 44 5.67 -14.48 5.92
C GLY A 44 4.67 -14.52 4.76
N TYR A 45 3.83 -13.48 4.69
CA TYR A 45 2.79 -13.29 3.68
C TYR A 45 3.15 -12.18 2.70
N HIS A 46 2.74 -12.34 1.45
CA HIS A 46 2.83 -11.31 0.42
C HIS A 46 1.46 -10.72 0.18
N LEU A 47 1.44 -9.40 -0.01
CA LEU A 47 0.28 -8.66 -0.47
C LEU A 47 0.41 -8.46 -1.97
N VAL A 48 -0.58 -8.90 -2.74
CA VAL A 48 -0.62 -8.71 -4.19
C VAL A 48 -1.38 -7.43 -4.49
N LEU A 49 -0.69 -6.47 -5.08
CA LEU A 49 -1.17 -5.11 -5.25
C LEU A 49 -1.30 -4.80 -6.74
N ALA A 50 -2.43 -4.20 -7.12
CA ALA A 50 -2.72 -3.79 -8.48
C ALA A 50 -3.10 -2.30 -8.54
N ASN A 51 -3.15 -1.77 -9.76
CA ASN A 51 -3.64 -0.42 -10.07
C ASN A 51 -3.06 0.68 -9.15
N PRO A 52 -1.72 0.82 -9.08
CA PRO A 52 -1.11 1.88 -8.28
C PRO A 52 -1.50 3.25 -8.83
N ARG A 53 -2.06 4.09 -7.97
CA ARG A 53 -2.45 5.47 -8.30
C ARG A 53 -1.75 6.41 -7.33
N ALA A 54 -0.80 7.16 -7.85
CA ALA A 54 -0.02 8.12 -7.07
C ALA A 54 -0.84 9.39 -6.83
N LEU A 55 -0.75 9.95 -5.62
CA LEU A 55 -1.25 11.27 -5.31
C LEU A 55 -0.37 12.32 -6.00
N LYS A 56 -0.98 13.34 -6.62
CA LYS A 56 -0.24 14.48 -7.17
C LYS A 56 0.49 15.27 -6.06
N THR A 57 -0.15 15.38 -4.90
CA THR A 57 0.39 16.04 -3.71
C THR A 57 0.29 15.07 -2.53
N PRO A 58 1.39 14.73 -1.85
CA PRO A 58 1.35 13.89 -0.66
C PRO A 58 0.48 14.51 0.45
N ILE A 59 -0.29 13.68 1.14
CA ILE A 59 -1.12 14.10 2.28
C ILE A 59 -0.33 13.85 3.57
N PRO A 60 0.03 14.89 4.35
CA PRO A 60 0.70 14.70 5.63
C PRO A 60 -0.10 13.78 6.56
N TYR A 61 0.50 12.67 6.97
CA TYR A 61 -0.17 11.66 7.79
C TYR A 61 0.84 10.76 8.50
N THR A 62 0.80 10.73 9.83
CA THR A 62 1.72 9.91 10.65
C THR A 62 1.57 8.44 10.34
N GLY A 63 2.67 7.70 10.12
CA GLY A 63 2.64 6.25 9.92
C GLY A 63 2.17 5.47 11.15
N ALA A 64 1.77 4.21 10.96
CA ALA A 64 1.40 3.29 12.05
C ALA A 64 1.78 1.84 11.69
N LEU A 65 1.89 0.97 12.69
CA LEU A 65 2.11 -0.46 12.48
C LEU A 65 0.81 -1.16 12.09
N GLY A 66 0.90 -2.09 11.14
CA GLY A 66 -0.23 -2.86 10.63
C GLY A 66 -1.14 -2.08 9.68
N LEU A 67 -2.11 -2.78 9.10
CA LEU A 67 -3.19 -2.15 8.34
C LEU A 67 -4.16 -1.48 9.31
N ARG A 68 -4.60 -0.27 8.98
CA ARG A 68 -5.58 0.47 9.78
C ARG A 68 -6.59 1.19 8.89
N THR A 69 -7.75 1.45 9.46
CA THR A 69 -8.77 2.28 8.83
C THR A 69 -8.40 3.75 8.98
N ILE A 70 -8.43 4.48 7.87
CA ILE A 70 -8.34 5.95 7.89
C ILE A 70 -9.73 6.48 8.23
N THR A 71 -9.84 7.24 9.30
CA THR A 71 -11.12 7.80 9.77
C THR A 71 -11.20 9.32 9.63
N ASP A 72 -10.09 9.98 9.27
CA ASP A 72 -10.04 11.43 9.07
C ASP A 72 -10.81 11.82 7.80
N PRO A 73 -11.93 12.55 7.91
CA PRO A 73 -12.76 12.89 6.76
C PRO A 73 -12.03 13.75 5.71
N SER A 74 -11.06 14.56 6.13
CA SER A 74 -10.29 15.41 5.21
C SER A 74 -9.39 14.56 4.32
N VAL A 75 -8.78 13.51 4.89
CA VAL A 75 -7.96 12.56 4.15
C VAL A 75 -8.82 11.70 3.24
N LEU A 76 -9.97 11.21 3.72
CA LEU A 76 -10.88 10.38 2.92
C LEU A 76 -11.36 11.11 1.67
N ARG A 77 -11.73 12.39 1.80
CA ARG A 77 -12.18 13.21 0.66
C ARG A 77 -11.11 13.36 -0.43
N GLU A 78 -9.85 13.55 -0.05
CA GLU A 78 -8.74 13.64 -1.01
C GLU A 78 -8.49 12.30 -1.71
N LEU A 79 -8.68 11.19 -0.99
CA LEU A 79 -8.48 9.85 -1.50
C LEU A 79 -9.60 9.41 -2.46
N GLU A 80 -10.85 9.80 -2.22
CA GLU A 80 -12.01 9.52 -3.10
C GLU A 80 -11.86 10.10 -4.52
N VAL A 81 -11.11 11.18 -4.68
CA VAL A 81 -10.88 11.81 -6.00
C VAL A 81 -10.03 10.94 -6.93
N ILE A 82 -9.37 9.91 -6.40
CA ILE A 82 -8.39 9.09 -7.13
C ILE A 82 -8.88 7.65 -7.31
N GLU A 83 -10.04 7.25 -6.76
CA GLU A 83 -10.69 5.98 -7.11
C GLU A 83 -11.07 5.92 -8.59
#